data_AF-A0A8S0QHG1-F1
#
_entry.id   AF-A0A8S0QHG1-F1
#
_cell.length_a   1.000
_cell.length_b   1.000
_cell.length_c   1.000
_cell.angle_alpha   90.00
_cell.angle_beta   90.00
_cell.angle_gamma   90.00
#
_symmetry.space_group_name_H-M   'P 1'
#
loop_
_entity.id
_entity.type
_entity.pdbx_description
1 polymer ?
#
loop_
_entity_poly.entity_id
_entity_poly.type
_entity_poly.pdbx_seq_one_letter_code
_entity_poly.pdbx_strand_id
1 'polypeptide(L)'
;MEIARARIEKAGGECLTFDQLALKAPLGQNTVLLRGPTKSPEAVKHVGPVPGVPHSHTKPYVHAKGRKFERARGKRNSRGFKV
;
A
#
# COMPACT_ATOMS: atom_id res chain seq x y z
N MET A 1 5.25 2.55 -18.87
CA MET A 1 4.69 3.92 -18.75
C MET A 1 3.73 4.30 -19.87
N GLU A 2 3.54 3.43 -20.87
CA GLU A 2 2.76 3.76 -22.07
C GLU A 2 1.25 3.50 -21.94
N ILE A 3 0.86 2.46 -21.18
CA ILE A 3 -0.55 2.04 -21.07
C ILE A 3 -1.44 3.11 -20.43
N ALA A 4 -0.96 3.76 -19.36
CA ALA A 4 -1.75 4.80 -18.69
C ALA A 4 -1.97 6.01 -19.60
N ARG A 5 -0.91 6.44 -20.30
CA ARG A 5 -0.95 7.54 -21.26
C ARG A 5 -1.92 7.24 -22.41
N ALA A 6 -1.80 6.06 -23.02
CA ALA A 6 -2.69 5.63 -24.10
C ALA A 6 -4.17 5.59 -23.67
N ARG A 7 -4.47 5.19 -22.42
CA ARG A 7 -5.84 5.19 -21.90
C ARG A 7 -6.38 6.59 -21.66
N ILE A 8 -5.54 7.52 -21.21
CA ILE A 8 -5.93 8.93 -21.01
C ILE A 8 -6.23 9.58 -22.36
N GLU A 9 -5.34 9.40 -23.34
CA GLU A 9 -5.49 9.96 -24.69
C GLU A 9 -6.70 9.35 -25.41
N LYS A 10 -6.94 8.03 -25.28
CA LYS A 10 -8.14 7.36 -25.83
C LYS A 10 -9.45 7.89 -25.25
N ALA A 11 -9.43 8.38 -24.01
CA ALA A 11 -10.59 9.01 -23.38
C ALA A 11 -10.74 10.51 -23.74
N GLY A 12 -9.87 11.06 -24.60
CA GLY A 12 -9.86 12.47 -24.99
C GLY A 12 -9.17 13.40 -24.00
N GLY A 13 -8.39 12.87 -23.04
CA GLY A 13 -7.65 13.66 -22.06
C GLY A 13 -6.20 13.96 -22.49
N GLU A 14 -5.57 14.93 -21.83
CA GLU A 14 -4.18 15.34 -22.08
C GLU A 14 -3.24 14.90 -20.94
N CYS A 15 -2.06 14.37 -21.30
CA CYS A 15 -0.98 14.11 -20.34
C CYS A 15 0.02 15.29 -20.34
N LEU A 16 0.00 16.12 -19.30
CA LEU A 16 0.86 17.30 -19.17
C LEU A 16 2.09 17.03 -18.29
N THR A 17 3.18 17.73 -18.58
CA THR A 17 4.33 17.84 -17.66
C THR A 17 4.09 18.95 -16.62
N PHE A 18 4.89 18.95 -15.55
CA PHE A 18 4.79 20.00 -14.52
C PHE A 18 5.11 21.40 -15.05
N ASP A 19 6.07 21.54 -15.97
CA ASP A 19 6.40 22.84 -16.57
C ASP A 19 5.25 23.37 -17.44
N GLN A 20 4.61 22.50 -18.22
CA GLN A 20 3.43 22.85 -19.02
C GLN A 20 2.25 23.24 -18.12
N LEU A 21 2.04 22.53 -17.02
CA LEU A 21 1.01 22.86 -16.04
C LEU A 21 1.28 24.22 -15.38
N ALA A 22 2.52 24.51 -15.01
CA ALA A 22 2.90 25.78 -14.40
C ALA A 22 2.65 26.98 -15.33
N LEU A 23 2.88 26.81 -16.64
CA LEU A 23 2.56 27.83 -17.64
C LEU A 23 1.05 27.99 -17.86
N LYS A 24 0.28 26.89 -17.89
CA LYS A 24 -1.18 26.93 -18.10
C LYS A 24 -1.95 27.44 -16.89
N ALA A 25 -1.54 27.06 -15.68
CA ALA A 25 -2.22 27.37 -14.43
C ALA A 25 -1.21 27.80 -13.35
N PRO A 26 -0.57 28.99 -13.49
CA PRO A 26 0.49 29.44 -12.58
C PRO A 26 0.01 29.62 -11.13
N LEU A 27 -1.28 29.93 -10.95
CA LEU A 27 -1.92 30.07 -9.64
C LEU A 27 -2.64 28.79 -9.17
N GLY A 28 -2.58 27.69 -9.93
CA GLY A 28 -3.23 26.41 -9.60
C GLY A 28 -4.77 26.42 -9.71
N GLN A 29 -5.36 27.41 -10.38
CA GLN A 29 -6.82 27.45 -10.60
C GLN A 29 -7.31 26.22 -11.36
N ASN A 30 -8.46 25.66 -10.96
CA ASN A 30 -9.04 24.45 -11.54
C ASN A 30 -8.14 23.20 -11.49
N THR A 31 -7.24 23.12 -10.50
CA THR A 31 -6.41 21.92 -10.28
C THR A 31 -6.81 21.19 -8.98
N VAL A 32 -6.59 19.87 -8.96
CA VAL A 32 -6.80 19.03 -7.77
C VAL A 32 -5.50 18.28 -7.45
N LEU A 33 -4.98 18.47 -6.25
CA LEU A 33 -3.81 17.75 -5.77
C LEU A 33 -4.20 16.37 -5.26
N LEU A 34 -3.69 15.33 -5.91
CA LEU A 34 -3.91 13.93 -5.54
C LEU A 34 -2.65 13.34 -4.91
N ARG A 35 -2.82 12.50 -3.89
CA ARG A 35 -1.74 11.76 -3.24
C ARG A 35 -2.01 10.26 -3.30
N GLY A 36 -1.01 9.49 -3.74
CA GLY A 36 -1.08 8.03 -3.71
C GLY A 36 -1.13 7.46 -2.28
N PRO A 37 -1.61 6.22 -2.10
CA PRO A 37 -1.73 5.59 -0.79
C PRO A 37 -0.36 5.33 -0.15
N THR A 38 -0.07 6.01 0.95
CA THR A 38 1.24 5.99 1.63
C THR A 38 1.50 4.75 2.47
N LYS A 39 0.45 4.09 2.96
CA LYS A 39 0.54 2.90 3.83
C LYS A 39 0.35 1.57 3.08
N SER A 40 0.38 1.61 1.75
CA SER A 40 0.27 0.43 0.88
C SER A 40 1.50 -0.50 0.83
N PRO A 41 2.76 -0.04 1.07
CA PRO A 41 3.93 -0.92 0.94
C PRO A 41 3.91 -2.10 1.92
N GLU A 42 4.44 -3.25 1.49
CA GLU A 42 4.52 -4.46 2.32
C GLU A 42 5.32 -4.24 3.61
N ALA A 43 6.37 -3.42 3.55
CA ALA A 43 7.16 -3.05 4.72
C ALA A 43 6.30 -2.46 5.85
N VAL A 44 5.28 -1.67 5.52
CA VAL A 44 4.39 -1.04 6.52
C VAL A 44 3.58 -2.08 7.29
N LYS A 45 3.31 -3.26 6.71
CA LYS A 45 2.58 -4.33 7.39
C LYS A 45 3.39 -4.99 8.52
N HIS A 46 4.70 -4.78 8.53
CA HIS A 46 5.61 -5.26 9.56
C HIS A 46 5.87 -4.21 10.66
N VAL A 47 5.30 -3.01 10.51
CA VAL A 47 5.42 -1.91 11.48
C VAL A 47 4.22 -1.96 12.44
N GLY A 48 4.49 -1.92 13.74
CA GLY A 48 3.45 -1.90 14.77
C GLY A 48 3.81 -2.74 16.00
N PRO A 49 2.84 -3.02 16.89
CA PRO A 49 3.04 -3.88 18.05
C PRO A 49 3.62 -5.23 17.64
N VAL A 50 4.53 -5.78 18.44
CA VAL A 50 5.25 -7.02 18.13
C VAL A 50 4.28 -8.16 17.75
N PRO A 51 4.59 -8.97 16.72
CA PRO A 51 3.75 -10.13 16.39
C PRO A 51 3.63 -11.09 17.59
N GLY A 52 2.40 -11.41 18.00
CA GLY A 52 2.17 -12.30 19.15
C GLY A 52 1.93 -11.59 20.48
N VAL A 53 1.72 -10.27 20.49
CA VAL A 53 0.99 -9.61 21.58
C VAL A 53 -0.52 -9.51 21.27
N PRO A 54 -1.41 -9.52 22.29
CA PRO A 54 -2.84 -9.41 22.07
C PRO A 54 -3.21 -8.20 21.20
N HIS A 55 -4.18 -8.38 20.30
CA HIS A 55 -4.65 -7.35 19.36
C HIS A 55 -3.60 -6.85 18.34
N SER A 56 -2.44 -7.51 18.24
CA SER A 56 -1.48 -7.22 17.17
C SER A 56 -1.89 -7.86 15.84
N HIS A 57 -1.92 -7.04 14.79
CA HIS A 57 -2.08 -7.47 13.41
C HIS A 57 -0.79 -7.36 12.59
N THR A 58 0.33 -7.07 13.25
CA THR A 58 1.63 -6.95 12.60
C THR A 58 2.04 -8.27 11.97
N LYS A 59 2.39 -8.24 10.69
CA LYS A 59 2.80 -9.42 9.94
C LYS A 59 4.17 -9.91 10.47
N PRO A 60 4.32 -11.18 10.86
CA PRO A 60 5.64 -11.71 11.23
C PRO A 60 6.54 -11.86 10.00
N TYR A 61 7.84 -11.73 10.19
CA TYR A 61 8.84 -12.03 9.17
C TYR A 61 9.03 -13.54 9.09
N VAL A 62 8.52 -14.16 8.03
CA VAL A 62 8.68 -15.59 7.76
C VAL A 62 9.20 -15.78 6.34
N HIS A 63 10.18 -16.67 6.17
CA HIS A 63 10.76 -16.95 4.86
C HIS A 63 9.79 -17.65 3.90
N ALA A 64 8.90 -18.48 4.43
CA ALA A 64 7.89 -19.20 3.66
C ALA A 64 6.52 -19.14 4.33
N LYS A 65 5.47 -19.22 3.53
CA LYS A 65 4.08 -19.25 4.00
C LYS A 65 3.54 -20.67 3.86
N GLY A 66 2.97 -21.22 4.94
CA GLY A 66 2.39 -22.56 4.90
C GLY A 66 1.96 -23.08 6.27
N ARG A 67 1.36 -24.27 6.31
CA ARG A 67 0.85 -24.88 7.55
C ARG A 67 1.94 -25.09 8.61
N LYS A 68 3.18 -25.34 8.16
CA LYS A 68 4.34 -25.64 9.02
C LYS A 68 5.08 -24.39 9.51
N PHE A 69 4.78 -23.20 9.00
CA PHE A 69 5.52 -21.96 9.32
C PHE A 69 4.68 -21.06 10.24
N GLU A 70 5.05 -21.00 11.52
CA GLU A 70 4.47 -20.10 12.54
C GLU A 70 2.92 -20.09 12.63
N ARG A 71 2.28 -21.26 12.52
CA ARG A 71 0.81 -21.39 12.67
C ARG A 71 0.35 -22.24 13.85
N ALA A 72 1.28 -22.73 14.68
CA ALA A 72 0.98 -23.70 15.75
C ALA A 72 0.63 -23.01 17.08
N ARG A 73 1.48 -23.18 18.11
CA ARG A 73 1.27 -22.61 19.44
C ARG A 73 1.21 -21.08 19.38
N GLY A 74 0.31 -20.46 20.14
CA GLY A 74 0.14 -19.00 20.20
C GLY A 74 -0.71 -18.40 19.07
N LYS A 75 -1.09 -19.18 18.04
CA LYS A 75 -1.93 -18.71 16.93
C LYS A 75 -3.35 -19.29 16.92
N ARG A 76 -3.63 -20.33 17.73
CA ARG A 76 -4.92 -21.03 17.76
C ARG A 76 -5.19 -21.65 19.14
N ASN A 77 -6.46 -21.74 19.51
CA ASN A 77 -6.89 -22.23 20.81
C ASN A 77 -6.45 -23.69 21.09
N SER A 78 -6.39 -24.53 20.05
CA SER A 78 -6.07 -25.95 20.20
C SER A 78 -4.60 -26.27 20.48
N ARG A 79 -3.71 -25.27 20.55
CA ARG A 79 -2.27 -25.43 20.80
C ARG A 79 -1.80 -24.44 21.87
N GLY A 80 -2.08 -24.76 23.14
CA GLY A 80 -1.60 -24.01 24.31
C GLY A 80 -2.41 -22.74 24.61
N PHE A 81 -2.33 -21.74 23.73
CA PHE A 81 -3.07 -20.48 23.85
C PHE A 81 -3.20 -19.80 22.49
N LYS A 82 -4.13 -18.84 22.41
CA LYS A 82 -4.29 -17.97 21.24
C LYS A 82 -4.04 -16.53 21.68
N VAL A 83 -3.21 -15.87 20.89
CA VAL A 83 -3.04 -14.42 20.92
C VAL A 83 -3.94 -13.79 19.86
#